data_AF-A0A402CHV7-F1
#
_entry.id   AF-A0A402CHV7-F1
#
_cell.length_a   1.000
_cell.length_b   1.000
_cell.length_c   1.000
_cell.angle_alpha   90.00
_cell.angle_beta   90.00
_cell.angle_gamma   90.00
#
_symmetry.space_group_name_H-M   'P 1'
#
loop_
_entity.id
_entity.type
_entity.pdbx_description
1 polymer ?
#
loop_
_entity_poly.entity_id
_entity_poly.type
_entity_poly.pdbx_seq_one_letter_code
_entity_poly.pdbx_strand_id
1 'polypeptide(L)'
;MTDEHGTVRIAAIATYGDTRHTLVDRSRYTGPYLPGYQPRTSTHTRRDGAPKRLFQALDHVVGNVELGRMDHWVDFYNRVMGFTNMAEFVGEDIATDYSALMSKVVSNGNHRVKFPLNEPAVAKKRSQIDEYLDFYGGPGAQHLALATNDILTAVDRLTAEGVEFLATPDSYYQDPELRARIGNVRAPIEELQKRGILVDRDEDGYLLQIFTKPLVDRPTVFFELIERHGSLGFGIGNFKALFEAIEREQAARGNF
;
A
#
# COMPACT_ATOMS: atom_id res chain seq x y z
N MET A 1 1.41 21.39 22.84
CA MET A 1 1.97 20.51 23.89
C MET A 1 3.45 20.84 24.04
N THR A 2 3.98 20.84 25.25
CA THR A 2 5.36 21.28 25.53
C THR A 2 5.98 20.41 26.62
N ASP A 3 7.27 20.11 26.49
CA ASP A 3 8.12 19.55 27.54
C ASP A 3 9.54 20.13 27.46
N GLU A 4 10.50 19.53 28.15
CA GLU A 4 11.91 19.93 28.16
C GLU A 4 12.62 19.89 26.79
N HIS A 5 12.07 19.16 25.82
CA HIS A 5 12.61 19.05 24.47
C HIS A 5 11.97 20.02 23.47
N GLY A 6 11.09 20.91 23.94
CA GLY A 6 10.49 21.98 23.15
C GLY A 6 8.97 21.85 23.00
N THR A 7 8.42 22.35 21.90
CA THR A 7 6.97 22.47 21.71
C THR A 7 6.51 21.87 20.38
N VAL A 8 5.44 21.07 20.46
CA VAL A 8 4.70 20.56 19.30
C VAL A 8 3.30 21.19 19.26
N ARG A 9 2.89 21.66 18.07
CA ARG A 9 1.51 22.07 17.80
C ARG A 9 0.79 20.95 17.06
N ILE A 10 -0.42 20.66 17.50
CA ILE A 10 -1.24 19.57 16.97
C ILE A 10 -2.64 20.10 16.66
N ALA A 11 -3.18 19.69 15.52
CA ALA A 11 -4.60 19.76 15.20
C ALA A 11 -5.04 18.41 14.62
N ALA A 12 -6.34 18.15 14.56
CA ALA A 12 -6.86 16.93 13.95
C ALA A 12 -8.12 17.25 13.12
N ILE A 13 -8.26 16.56 11.99
CA ILE A 13 -9.46 16.61 11.16
C ILE A 13 -9.95 15.19 10.87
N ALA A 14 -11.26 15.01 10.76
CA ALA A 14 -11.85 13.76 10.32
C ALA A 14 -11.65 13.57 8.80
N THR A 15 -11.61 12.31 8.36
CA THR A 15 -11.71 11.91 6.96
C THR A 15 -12.66 10.71 6.86
N TYR A 16 -12.51 9.83 5.87
CA TYR A 16 -13.40 8.68 5.65
C TYR A 16 -13.52 7.75 6.86
N GLY A 17 -14.74 7.27 7.09
CA GLY A 17 -15.08 6.44 8.25
C GLY A 17 -14.70 7.12 9.56
N ASP A 18 -14.08 6.37 10.46
CA ASP A 18 -13.56 6.87 11.74
C ASP A 18 -12.08 7.32 11.66
N THR A 19 -11.52 7.40 10.45
CA THR A 19 -10.12 7.78 10.24
C THR A 19 -9.94 9.28 10.46
N ARG A 20 -8.81 9.67 11.07
CA ARG A 20 -8.44 11.07 11.28
C ARG A 20 -7.03 11.37 10.81
N HIS A 21 -6.83 12.58 10.29
CA HIS A 21 -5.51 13.15 10.04
C HIS A 21 -5.10 14.03 11.21
N THR A 22 -3.97 13.72 11.82
CA THR A 22 -3.36 14.57 12.86
C THR A 22 -2.28 15.43 12.21
N LEU A 23 -2.48 16.75 12.20
CA LEU A 23 -1.52 17.72 11.69
C LEU A 23 -0.51 18.03 12.78
N VAL A 24 0.77 17.73 12.55
CA VAL A 24 1.83 17.83 13.56
C VAL A 24 2.92 18.80 13.11
N ASP A 25 2.96 19.98 13.73
CA ASP A 25 4.11 20.88 13.63
C ASP A 25 5.06 20.63 14.80
N ARG A 26 6.16 19.94 14.47
CA ARG A 26 7.26 19.61 15.40
C ARG A 26 8.54 20.42 15.11
N SER A 27 8.46 21.51 14.35
CA SER A 27 9.62 22.31 13.93
C SER A 27 10.45 22.87 15.10
N ARG A 28 9.85 22.97 16.29
CA ARG A 28 10.47 23.48 17.53
C ARG A 28 10.58 22.40 18.62
N TYR A 29 10.75 21.15 18.22
CA TYR A 29 10.81 20.01 19.12
C TYR A 29 11.91 19.04 18.71
N THR A 30 12.75 18.61 19.67
CA THR A 30 13.88 17.70 19.43
C THR A 30 13.82 16.44 20.28
N GLY A 31 12.67 16.19 20.93
CA GLY A 31 12.48 15.02 21.78
C GLY A 31 12.25 13.73 20.98
N PRO A 32 12.05 12.59 21.67
CA PRO A 32 12.04 11.27 21.02
C PRO A 32 10.85 11.06 20.06
N TYR A 33 9.70 11.66 20.33
CA TYR A 33 8.51 11.57 19.47
C TYR A 33 7.57 12.78 19.61
N LEU A 34 6.87 12.87 20.74
CA LEU A 34 5.96 13.96 21.11
C LEU A 34 6.09 14.23 22.62
N PRO A 35 5.69 15.43 23.10
CA PRO A 35 5.72 15.72 24.52
C PRO A 35 4.98 14.69 25.36
N GLY A 36 5.63 14.21 26.42
CA GLY A 36 5.11 13.16 27.32
C GLY A 36 5.47 11.71 26.93
N TYR A 37 6.11 11.49 25.78
CA TYR A 37 6.69 10.19 25.43
C TYR A 37 8.13 10.09 25.95
N GLN A 38 8.50 8.89 26.43
CA GLN A 38 9.84 8.63 26.98
C GLN A 38 10.66 7.74 26.05
N PRO A 39 12.00 7.92 25.97
CA PRO A 39 12.87 7.01 25.24
C PRO A 39 12.75 5.57 25.77
N ARG A 40 12.66 4.61 24.85
CA ARG A 40 12.68 3.18 25.15
C ARG A 40 13.58 2.45 24.16
N THR A 41 14.29 1.44 24.64
CA THR A 41 15.03 0.50 23.80
C THR A 41 14.28 -0.83 23.75
N SER A 42 14.28 -1.47 22.58
CA SER A 42 13.67 -2.79 22.43
C SER A 42 14.52 -3.86 23.12
N THR A 43 13.88 -4.85 23.73
CA THR A 43 14.53 -6.07 24.23
C THR A 43 14.76 -7.10 23.12
N HIS A 44 14.22 -6.85 21.92
CA HIS A 44 14.39 -7.74 20.78
C HIS A 44 15.86 -7.81 20.35
N THR A 45 16.41 -9.01 20.38
CA THR A 45 17.73 -9.31 19.82
C THR A 45 17.55 -9.69 18.36
N ARG A 46 18.14 -8.89 17.46
CA ARG A 46 18.11 -9.19 16.02
C ARG A 46 18.91 -10.46 15.76
N ARG A 47 18.42 -11.30 14.84
CA ARG A 47 19.17 -12.46 14.36
C ARG A 47 20.49 -12.01 13.71
N ASP A 48 21.50 -12.87 13.77
CA ASP A 48 22.78 -12.62 13.11
C ASP A 48 22.59 -12.39 11.60
N GLY A 49 23.25 -11.36 11.09
CA GLY A 49 23.14 -10.96 9.68
C GLY A 49 21.83 -10.28 9.30
N ALA A 50 20.92 -9.99 10.26
CA ALA A 50 19.73 -9.19 9.97
C ALA A 50 20.15 -7.79 9.47
N PRO A 51 19.52 -7.26 8.40
CA PRO A 51 19.87 -5.96 7.88
C PRO A 51 19.59 -4.87 8.91
N LYS A 52 20.33 -3.76 8.82
CA LYS A 52 20.12 -2.60 9.69
C LYS A 52 18.68 -2.09 9.61
N ARG A 53 18.06 -2.19 8.44
CA ARG A 53 16.73 -1.68 8.10
C ARG A 53 16.09 -2.55 7.01
N LEU A 54 14.81 -2.87 7.16
CA LEU A 54 14.02 -3.60 6.14
C LEU A 54 13.24 -2.66 5.23
N PHE A 55 12.76 -1.53 5.75
CA PHE A 55 12.06 -0.47 5.04
C PHE A 55 12.40 0.90 5.66
N GLN A 56 12.23 1.99 4.92
CA GLN A 56 12.76 3.31 5.27
C GLN A 56 11.75 4.43 5.32
N ALA A 57 10.59 4.26 4.70
CA ALA A 57 9.55 5.26 4.67
C ALA A 57 8.20 4.60 4.39
N LEU A 58 7.13 5.34 4.67
CA LEU A 58 5.80 5.05 4.15
C LEU A 58 5.71 5.70 2.75
N ASP A 59 5.46 4.90 1.71
CA ASP A 59 5.31 5.36 0.33
C ASP A 59 3.91 5.95 0.09
N HIS A 60 2.88 5.21 0.50
CA HIS A 60 1.48 5.63 0.38
C HIS A 60 0.58 4.86 1.35
N VAL A 61 -0.65 5.34 1.53
CA VAL A 61 -1.71 4.69 2.33
C VAL A 61 -2.97 4.63 1.49
N VAL A 62 -3.54 3.44 1.34
CA VAL A 62 -4.73 3.23 0.52
C VAL A 62 -5.97 3.20 1.39
N GLY A 63 -6.98 4.01 1.04
CA GLY A 63 -8.27 4.04 1.70
C GLY A 63 -9.35 3.34 0.87
N ASN A 64 -10.12 2.46 1.49
CA ASN A 64 -11.33 1.89 0.88
C ASN A 64 -12.55 2.66 1.36
N VAL A 65 -13.43 3.03 0.44
CA VAL A 65 -14.67 3.79 0.68
C VAL A 65 -15.85 3.12 -0.03
N GLU A 66 -17.07 3.49 0.35
CA GLU A 66 -18.28 2.89 -0.21
C GLU A 66 -18.49 3.24 -1.69
N LEU A 67 -19.31 2.44 -2.37
CA LEU A 67 -19.71 2.68 -3.76
C LEU A 67 -20.24 4.11 -3.96
N GLY A 68 -19.69 4.83 -4.92
CA GLY A 68 -20.08 6.20 -5.26
C GLY A 68 -19.57 7.26 -4.28
N ARG A 69 -18.61 6.92 -3.40
CA ARG A 69 -18.00 7.84 -2.43
C ARG A 69 -16.56 8.20 -2.76
N MET A 70 -15.91 7.54 -3.73
CA MET A 70 -14.53 7.85 -4.10
C MET A 70 -14.35 9.32 -4.49
N ASP A 71 -15.14 9.82 -5.43
CA ASP A 71 -15.04 11.21 -5.89
C ASP A 71 -15.31 12.22 -4.77
N HIS A 72 -16.24 11.91 -3.86
CA HIS A 72 -16.49 12.73 -2.67
C HIS A 72 -15.22 12.89 -1.81
N TRP A 73 -14.48 11.80 -1.59
CA TRP A 73 -13.26 11.84 -0.79
C TRP A 73 -12.06 12.42 -1.53
N VAL A 74 -11.95 12.20 -2.85
CA VAL A 74 -10.99 12.90 -3.71
C VAL A 74 -11.20 14.43 -3.60
N ASP A 75 -12.45 14.88 -3.74
CA ASP A 75 -12.82 16.30 -3.62
C ASP A 75 -12.55 16.85 -2.22
N PHE A 76 -12.74 16.03 -1.18
CA PHE A 76 -12.36 16.40 0.18
C PHE A 76 -10.86 16.74 0.26
N TYR A 77 -9.97 15.86 -0.23
CA TYR A 77 -8.52 16.12 -0.16
C TYR A 77 -8.11 17.31 -1.02
N ASN A 78 -8.71 17.47 -2.21
CA ASN A 78 -8.46 18.59 -3.09
C ASN A 78 -8.85 19.93 -2.43
N ARG A 79 -10.05 20.01 -1.85
CA ARG A 79 -10.56 21.24 -1.25
C ARG A 79 -9.97 21.56 0.12
N VAL A 80 -9.82 20.55 0.99
CA VAL A 80 -9.47 20.74 2.40
C VAL A 80 -7.96 20.79 2.60
N MET A 81 -7.21 19.99 1.86
CA MET A 81 -5.76 19.88 2.01
C MET A 81 -4.97 20.47 0.84
N GLY A 82 -5.64 20.88 -0.25
CA GLY A 82 -4.97 21.39 -1.45
C GLY A 82 -4.18 20.31 -2.18
N PHE A 83 -4.59 19.05 -2.07
CA PHE A 83 -3.99 17.95 -2.82
C PHE A 83 -4.44 18.03 -4.29
N THR A 84 -3.75 17.32 -5.16
CA THR A 84 -4.10 17.20 -6.58
C THR A 84 -4.20 15.74 -6.97
N ASN A 85 -5.05 15.46 -7.97
CA ASN A 85 -5.15 14.13 -8.57
C ASN A 85 -3.83 13.79 -9.28
N MET A 86 -3.27 12.62 -9.00
CA MET A 86 -2.08 12.09 -9.68
C MET A 86 -2.43 11.07 -10.75
N ALA A 87 -3.38 10.19 -10.44
CA ALA A 87 -3.78 9.11 -11.33
C ALA A 87 -5.22 8.72 -11.05
N GLU A 88 -5.89 8.21 -12.07
CA GLU A 88 -7.25 7.70 -12.02
C GLU A 88 -7.28 6.40 -12.83
N PHE A 89 -7.94 5.40 -12.27
CA PHE A 89 -8.03 4.06 -12.83
C PHE A 89 -9.47 3.58 -12.74
N VAL A 90 -10.06 3.28 -13.89
CA VAL A 90 -11.51 3.03 -14.00
C VAL A 90 -11.76 1.90 -15.00
N GLY A 91 -12.76 1.06 -14.73
CA GLY A 91 -13.28 0.12 -15.72
C GLY A 91 -12.30 -1.03 -16.02
N GLU A 92 -12.02 -1.26 -17.31
CA GLU A 92 -11.21 -2.40 -17.79
C GLU A 92 -9.75 -2.35 -17.33
N ASP A 93 -9.25 -1.18 -16.92
CA ASP A 93 -7.88 -1.01 -16.41
C ASP A 93 -7.64 -1.80 -15.12
N ILE A 94 -8.69 -2.06 -14.33
CA ILE A 94 -8.63 -2.77 -13.04
C ILE A 94 -9.82 -3.72 -12.85
N ALA A 95 -10.19 -4.42 -13.93
CA ALA A 95 -11.16 -5.51 -13.86
C ALA A 95 -10.45 -6.86 -14.06
N THR A 96 -10.79 -7.84 -13.22
CA THR A 96 -10.61 -9.25 -13.55
C THR A 96 -11.84 -9.75 -14.32
N ASP A 97 -11.82 -11.01 -14.75
CA ASP A 97 -12.99 -11.66 -15.35
C ASP A 97 -14.21 -11.71 -14.41
N TYR A 98 -13.99 -11.49 -13.10
CA TYR A 98 -14.96 -11.73 -12.04
C TYR A 98 -15.26 -10.51 -11.17
N SER A 99 -14.26 -9.70 -10.80
CA SER A 99 -14.42 -8.52 -9.94
C SER A 99 -13.76 -7.28 -10.54
N ALA A 100 -14.16 -6.09 -10.07
CA ALA A 100 -13.56 -4.83 -10.47
C ALA A 100 -13.54 -3.84 -9.30
N LEU A 101 -12.70 -2.83 -9.42
CA LEU A 101 -12.74 -1.65 -8.57
C LEU A 101 -12.39 -0.38 -9.36
N MET A 102 -12.67 0.76 -8.75
CA MET A 102 -12.22 2.07 -9.23
C MET A 102 -11.25 2.66 -8.21
N SER A 103 -10.21 3.33 -8.68
CA SER A 103 -9.19 3.93 -7.83
C SER A 103 -8.77 5.30 -8.32
N LYS A 104 -8.67 6.26 -7.40
CA LYS A 104 -8.12 7.59 -7.66
C LYS A 104 -7.06 7.93 -6.64
N VAL A 105 -5.95 8.47 -7.10
CA VAL A 105 -4.84 8.86 -6.24
C VAL A 105 -4.79 10.37 -6.09
N VAL A 106 -4.86 10.84 -4.85
CA VAL A 106 -4.57 12.24 -4.49
C VAL A 106 -3.21 12.37 -3.82
N SER A 107 -2.54 13.49 -4.03
CA SER A 107 -1.19 13.72 -3.50
C SER A 107 -0.92 15.17 -3.17
N ASN A 108 -0.04 15.40 -2.21
CA ASN A 108 0.39 16.75 -1.86
C ASN A 108 1.37 17.32 -2.92
N GLY A 109 1.60 18.63 -2.91
CA GLY A 109 2.36 19.31 -3.98
C GLY A 109 3.84 18.90 -4.14
N ASN A 110 4.44 18.18 -3.20
CA ASN A 110 5.79 17.60 -3.36
C ASN A 110 5.79 16.07 -3.50
N HIS A 111 4.60 15.48 -3.66
CA HIS A 111 4.36 14.06 -3.88
C HIS A 111 4.90 13.11 -2.81
N ARG A 112 5.17 13.62 -1.60
CA ARG A 112 5.62 12.80 -0.47
C ARG A 112 4.48 12.12 0.28
N VAL A 113 3.27 12.66 0.19
CA VAL A 113 2.07 12.09 0.80
C VAL A 113 1.09 11.75 -0.31
N LYS A 114 0.79 10.46 -0.45
CA LYS A 114 -0.04 9.91 -1.51
C LYS A 114 -1.15 9.05 -0.89
N PHE A 115 -2.38 9.27 -1.33
CA PHE A 115 -3.55 8.51 -0.91
C PHE A 115 -4.33 7.99 -2.12
N PRO A 116 -4.10 6.73 -2.53
CA PRO A 116 -5.06 6.01 -3.35
C PRO A 116 -6.37 5.80 -2.58
N LEU A 117 -7.48 6.08 -3.23
CA LEU A 117 -8.84 5.90 -2.72
C LEU A 117 -9.55 4.92 -3.64
N ASN A 118 -10.02 3.82 -3.08
CA ASN A 118 -10.69 2.76 -3.82
C ASN A 118 -12.18 2.70 -3.46
N GLU A 119 -13.02 2.43 -4.44
CA GLU A 119 -14.41 2.03 -4.23
C GLU A 119 -14.72 0.75 -5.03
N PRO A 120 -15.71 -0.05 -4.60
CA PRO A 120 -16.12 -1.23 -5.35
C PRO A 120 -16.67 -0.83 -6.73
N ALA A 121 -16.53 -1.70 -7.73
CA ALA A 121 -17.18 -1.54 -9.03
C ALA A 121 -18.09 -2.74 -9.31
N VAL A 122 -19.13 -2.52 -10.11
CA VAL A 122 -20.12 -3.56 -10.45
C VAL A 122 -19.47 -4.60 -11.36
N ALA A 123 -19.44 -5.86 -10.91
CA ALA A 123 -18.87 -6.98 -11.64
C ALA A 123 -19.67 -8.28 -11.40
N LYS A 124 -19.23 -9.41 -11.97
CA LYS A 124 -19.92 -10.71 -11.85
C LYS A 124 -19.89 -11.27 -10.43
N LYS A 125 -18.87 -10.93 -9.67
CA LYS A 125 -18.64 -11.34 -8.28
C LYS A 125 -18.44 -10.14 -7.38
N ARG A 126 -18.49 -10.42 -6.09
CA ARG A 126 -18.28 -9.44 -5.04
C ARG A 126 -16.88 -8.83 -5.14
N SER A 127 -16.77 -7.50 -5.00
CA SER A 127 -15.47 -6.82 -5.00
C SER A 127 -14.71 -7.06 -3.70
N GLN A 128 -13.38 -7.06 -3.75
CA GLN A 128 -12.57 -7.03 -2.53
C GLN A 128 -12.82 -5.80 -1.67
N ILE A 129 -13.20 -4.69 -2.28
CA ILE A 129 -13.55 -3.50 -1.53
C ILE A 129 -14.83 -3.75 -0.72
N ASP A 130 -15.82 -4.48 -1.26
CA ASP A 130 -16.99 -4.90 -0.49
C ASP A 130 -16.64 -5.87 0.63
N GLU A 131 -15.75 -6.84 0.42
CA GLU A 131 -15.27 -7.73 1.50
C GLU A 131 -14.63 -6.89 2.62
N TYR A 132 -13.73 -5.97 2.28
CA TYR A 132 -13.11 -5.08 3.26
C TYR A 132 -14.16 -4.31 4.06
N LEU A 133 -15.10 -3.64 3.39
CA LEU A 133 -16.10 -2.77 4.03
C LEU A 133 -16.98 -3.55 5.02
N ASP A 134 -17.38 -4.77 4.68
CA ASP A 134 -18.21 -5.61 5.57
C ASP A 134 -17.44 -6.06 6.81
N PHE A 135 -16.21 -6.57 6.65
CA PHE A 135 -15.44 -7.11 7.77
C PHE A 135 -14.80 -6.00 8.63
N TYR A 136 -14.47 -4.86 8.03
CA TYR A 136 -13.97 -3.69 8.75
C TYR A 136 -15.11 -2.92 9.43
N GLY A 137 -16.31 -2.91 8.84
CA GLY A 137 -17.48 -2.18 9.34
C GLY A 137 -17.60 -0.75 8.79
N GLY A 138 -17.11 -0.49 7.59
CA GLY A 138 -17.13 0.82 6.92
C GLY A 138 -15.79 1.21 6.30
N PRO A 139 -15.63 2.48 5.88
CA PRO A 139 -14.41 2.97 5.25
C PRO A 139 -13.20 2.97 6.16
N GLY A 140 -12.01 2.77 5.59
CA GLY A 140 -10.76 2.81 6.34
C GLY A 140 -9.53 2.53 5.50
N ALA A 141 -8.36 2.55 6.15
CA ALA A 141 -7.10 2.23 5.50
C ALA A 141 -7.00 0.73 5.23
N GLN A 142 -6.92 0.34 3.95
CA GLN A 142 -6.76 -1.03 3.52
C GLN A 142 -5.31 -1.50 3.66
N HIS A 143 -4.36 -0.72 3.13
CA HIS A 143 -2.96 -1.07 3.24
C HIS A 143 -2.04 0.13 3.32
N LEU A 144 -0.85 -0.14 3.86
CA LEU A 144 0.24 0.80 3.98
C LEU A 144 1.44 0.25 3.21
N ALA A 145 1.94 1.03 2.25
CA ALA A 145 3.10 0.65 1.47
C ALA A 145 4.40 1.15 2.10
N LEU A 146 5.33 0.24 2.37
CA LEU A 146 6.61 0.51 3.01
C LEU A 146 7.71 0.52 1.95
N ALA A 147 8.32 1.69 1.75
CA ALA A 147 9.41 1.85 0.80
C ALA A 147 10.68 1.13 1.32
N THR A 148 11.34 0.36 0.46
CA THR A 148 12.64 -0.26 0.71
C THR A 148 13.59 -0.05 -0.46
N ASN A 149 14.90 -0.17 -0.21
CA ASN A 149 15.93 -0.17 -1.26
C ASN A 149 16.41 -1.59 -1.59
N ASP A 150 15.95 -2.59 -0.85
CA ASP A 150 16.29 -3.99 -1.11
C ASP A 150 15.15 -4.93 -0.75
N ILE A 151 14.13 -4.96 -1.61
CA ILE A 151 12.92 -5.78 -1.51
C ILE A 151 13.23 -7.27 -1.49
N LEU A 152 14.24 -7.75 -2.22
CA LEU A 152 14.66 -9.16 -2.18
C LEU A 152 15.05 -9.57 -0.76
N THR A 153 16.00 -8.85 -0.16
CA THR A 153 16.42 -9.09 1.23
C THR A 153 15.27 -8.85 2.20
N ALA A 154 14.45 -7.81 1.98
CA ALA A 154 13.33 -7.51 2.88
C ALA A 154 12.31 -8.65 2.92
N VAL A 155 11.92 -9.20 1.76
CA VAL A 155 11.01 -10.33 1.65
C VAL A 155 11.63 -11.57 2.28
N ASP A 156 12.87 -11.93 1.94
CA ASP A 156 13.53 -13.11 2.51
C ASP A 156 13.59 -13.06 4.05
N ARG A 157 13.88 -11.87 4.60
CA ARG A 157 13.95 -11.67 6.05
C ARG A 157 12.58 -11.70 6.70
N LEU A 158 11.56 -11.05 6.12
CA LEU A 158 10.21 -11.05 6.69
C LEU A 158 9.59 -12.44 6.64
N THR A 159 9.77 -13.18 5.54
CA THR A 159 9.36 -14.59 5.43
C THR A 159 10.05 -15.45 6.49
N ALA A 160 11.35 -15.25 6.75
CA ALA A 160 12.07 -15.95 7.81
C ALA A 160 11.61 -15.58 9.24
N GLU A 161 10.95 -14.42 9.41
CA GLU A 161 10.28 -14.01 10.65
C GLU A 161 8.79 -14.41 10.69
N GLY A 162 8.31 -15.17 9.69
CA GLY A 162 6.95 -15.71 9.66
C GLY A 162 5.89 -14.80 9.03
N VAL A 163 6.30 -13.73 8.35
CA VAL A 163 5.36 -12.91 7.57
C VAL A 163 4.95 -13.68 6.32
N GLU A 164 3.65 -13.82 6.11
CA GLU A 164 3.10 -14.42 4.91
C GLU A 164 2.78 -13.36 3.85
N PHE A 165 3.11 -13.66 2.60
CA PHE A 165 2.80 -12.83 1.43
C PHE A 165 1.73 -13.50 0.56
N LEU A 166 1.04 -12.68 -0.23
CA LEU A 166 0.10 -13.18 -1.24
C LEU A 166 0.86 -13.94 -2.34
N ALA A 167 0.27 -15.04 -2.79
CA ALA A 167 0.87 -15.89 -3.82
C ALA A 167 0.49 -15.40 -5.23
N THR A 168 1.47 -14.90 -5.97
CA THR A 168 1.33 -14.57 -7.39
C THR A 168 1.40 -15.84 -8.25
N PRO A 169 0.51 -16.03 -9.24
CA PRO A 169 0.59 -17.18 -10.14
C PRO A 169 1.86 -17.18 -10.99
N ASP A 170 2.40 -18.37 -11.29
CA ASP A 170 3.52 -18.52 -12.23
C ASP A 170 3.25 -17.94 -13.61
N SER A 171 1.98 -17.96 -14.05
CA SER A 171 1.57 -17.40 -15.34
C SER A 171 1.86 -15.91 -15.47
N TYR A 172 1.87 -15.16 -14.36
CA TYR A 172 2.25 -13.75 -14.37
C TYR A 172 3.70 -13.58 -14.87
N TYR A 173 4.64 -14.35 -14.33
CA TYR A 173 6.06 -14.26 -14.69
C TYR A 173 6.38 -14.83 -16.08
N GLN A 174 5.49 -15.69 -16.60
CA GLN A 174 5.60 -16.31 -17.91
C GLN A 174 4.96 -15.48 -19.02
N ASP A 175 4.16 -14.46 -18.66
CA ASP A 175 3.48 -13.59 -19.60
C ASP A 175 4.48 -12.91 -20.57
N PRO A 176 4.36 -13.17 -21.88
CA PRO A 176 5.21 -12.54 -22.89
C PRO A 176 5.10 -11.01 -22.89
N GLU A 177 3.92 -10.44 -22.61
CA GLU A 177 3.72 -8.99 -22.58
C GLU A 177 4.44 -8.36 -21.40
N LEU A 178 4.35 -8.97 -20.21
CA LEU A 178 5.17 -8.59 -19.05
C LEU A 178 6.66 -8.64 -19.39
N ARG A 179 7.14 -9.75 -19.95
CA ARG A 179 8.56 -9.91 -20.27
C ARG A 179 9.05 -8.91 -21.30
N ALA A 180 8.21 -8.55 -22.27
CA ALA A 180 8.53 -7.52 -23.26
C ALA A 180 8.60 -6.11 -22.65
N ARG A 181 7.71 -5.79 -21.70
CA ARG A 181 7.59 -4.43 -21.14
C ARG A 181 8.56 -4.11 -20.00
N ILE A 182 8.94 -5.08 -19.16
CA ILE A 182 9.75 -4.80 -17.96
C ILE A 182 11.22 -4.46 -18.25
N GLY A 183 11.72 -4.79 -19.45
CA GLY A 183 13.11 -4.51 -19.85
C GLY A 183 14.14 -5.03 -18.84
N ASN A 184 15.23 -4.28 -18.65
CA ASN A 184 16.25 -4.63 -17.66
C ASN A 184 15.90 -4.06 -16.28
N VAL A 185 15.79 -4.94 -15.29
CA VAL A 185 15.52 -4.62 -13.88
C VAL A 185 16.66 -5.16 -13.01
N ARG A 186 16.79 -4.70 -11.76
CA ARG A 186 17.96 -5.04 -10.92
C ARG A 186 18.12 -6.52 -10.58
N ALA A 187 17.10 -7.35 -10.81
CA ALA A 187 17.08 -8.75 -10.47
C ALA A 187 16.43 -9.56 -11.60
N PRO A 188 16.92 -10.77 -11.92
CA PRO A 188 16.27 -11.65 -12.88
C PRO A 188 14.81 -11.92 -12.48
N ILE A 189 13.92 -12.05 -13.46
CA ILE A 189 12.50 -12.31 -13.21
C ILE A 189 12.29 -13.60 -12.40
N GLU A 190 13.18 -14.58 -12.55
CA GLU A 190 13.18 -15.83 -11.80
C GLU A 190 13.43 -15.60 -10.30
N GLU A 191 14.24 -14.61 -9.92
CA GLU A 191 14.45 -14.25 -8.51
C GLU A 191 13.25 -13.51 -7.93
N LEU A 192 12.52 -12.76 -8.76
CA LEU A 192 11.25 -12.14 -8.39
C LEU A 192 10.16 -13.21 -8.21
N GLN A 193 10.07 -14.16 -9.15
CA GLN A 193 9.12 -15.27 -9.12
C GLN A 193 9.27 -16.13 -7.88
N LYS A 194 10.51 -16.52 -7.51
CA LYS A 194 10.78 -17.31 -6.30
C LYS A 194 10.21 -16.68 -5.02
N ARG A 195 10.02 -15.36 -5.02
CA ARG A 195 9.57 -14.57 -3.88
C ARG A 195 8.14 -14.06 -4.01
N GLY A 196 7.48 -14.25 -5.15
CA GLY A 196 6.18 -13.64 -5.42
C GLY A 196 6.23 -12.11 -5.58
N ILE A 197 7.39 -11.53 -5.94
CA ILE A 197 7.53 -10.09 -6.13
C ILE A 197 7.01 -9.70 -7.52
N LEU A 198 6.13 -8.72 -7.58
CA LEU A 198 5.58 -8.15 -8.81
C LEU A 198 6.49 -7.04 -9.34
N VAL A 199 6.47 -6.82 -10.65
CA VAL A 199 7.27 -5.81 -11.35
C VAL A 199 6.43 -5.05 -12.37
N ASP A 200 6.47 -3.71 -12.29
CA ASP A 200 5.85 -2.84 -13.29
C ASP A 200 6.84 -1.80 -13.79
N ARG A 201 6.66 -1.33 -15.03
CA ARG A 201 7.49 -0.30 -15.67
C ARG A 201 6.61 0.77 -16.28
N ASP A 202 6.96 2.02 -16.03
CA ASP A 202 6.44 3.22 -16.68
C ASP A 202 7.56 3.97 -17.44
N GLU A 203 7.24 5.16 -17.94
CA GLU A 203 8.17 6.00 -18.71
C GLU A 203 9.36 6.50 -17.87
N ASP A 204 9.18 6.65 -16.56
CA ASP A 204 10.16 7.19 -15.62
C ASP A 204 11.07 6.10 -15.02
N GLY A 205 10.66 4.84 -15.09
CA GLY A 205 11.45 3.71 -14.63
C GLY A 205 10.58 2.51 -14.26
N TYR A 206 11.01 1.74 -13.26
CA TYR A 206 10.25 0.56 -12.82
C TYR A 206 10.09 0.53 -11.31
N LEU A 207 9.16 -0.30 -10.85
CA LEU A 207 8.95 -0.59 -9.44
C LEU A 207 8.82 -2.08 -9.20
N LEU A 208 9.16 -2.50 -7.99
CA LEU A 208 8.95 -3.84 -7.47
C LEU A 208 7.99 -3.73 -6.28
N GLN A 209 7.02 -4.61 -6.19
CA GLN A 209 6.04 -4.60 -5.11
C GLN A 209 5.64 -6.01 -4.67
N ILE A 210 5.22 -6.16 -3.42
CA ILE A 210 4.67 -7.40 -2.89
C ILE A 210 3.78 -7.08 -1.69
N PHE A 211 2.73 -7.88 -1.50
CA PHE A 211 1.71 -7.63 -0.49
C PHE A 211 1.68 -8.75 0.53
N THR A 212 1.60 -8.39 1.81
CA THR A 212 1.38 -9.37 2.87
C THR A 212 -0.03 -9.92 2.80
N LYS A 213 -0.27 -11.09 3.40
CA LYS A 213 -1.63 -11.45 3.82
C LYS A 213 -2.16 -10.43 4.85
N PRO A 214 -3.48 -10.37 5.10
CA PRO A 214 -4.04 -9.59 6.20
C PRO A 214 -3.32 -9.92 7.53
N LEU A 215 -3.04 -8.89 8.33
CA LEU A 215 -2.33 -9.05 9.61
C LEU A 215 -3.21 -9.63 10.73
N VAL A 216 -4.51 -9.66 10.51
CA VAL A 216 -5.52 -10.15 11.44
C VAL A 216 -6.47 -11.06 10.67
N ASP A 217 -7.25 -11.87 11.38
CA ASP A 217 -8.17 -12.84 10.76
C ASP A 217 -9.21 -12.20 9.83
N ARG A 218 -9.60 -10.94 10.14
CA ARG A 218 -10.49 -10.17 9.28
C ARG A 218 -9.73 -9.74 8.02
N PRO A 219 -10.27 -9.96 6.80
CA PRO A 219 -9.63 -9.59 5.53
C PRO A 219 -9.64 -8.07 5.31
N THR A 220 -8.86 -7.37 6.13
CA THR A 220 -8.90 -5.91 6.27
C THR A 220 -7.52 -5.32 6.02
N VAL A 221 -6.75 -5.04 7.08
CA VAL A 221 -5.47 -4.35 6.95
C VAL A 221 -4.35 -5.32 6.56
N PHE A 222 -3.61 -4.97 5.51
CA PHE A 222 -2.35 -5.62 5.12
C PHE A 222 -1.28 -4.57 4.80
N PHE A 223 -0.06 -5.03 4.49
CA PHE A 223 1.06 -4.16 4.12
C PHE A 223 1.55 -4.48 2.72
N GLU A 224 2.13 -3.47 2.08
CA GLU A 224 2.89 -3.62 0.85
C GLU A 224 4.36 -3.31 1.14
N LEU A 225 5.29 -4.06 0.56
CA LEU A 225 6.66 -3.61 0.39
C LEU A 225 6.82 -3.11 -1.05
N ILE A 226 7.40 -1.92 -1.20
CA ILE A 226 7.63 -1.30 -2.51
C ILE A 226 9.08 -0.82 -2.65
N GLU A 227 9.69 -1.09 -3.79
CA GLU A 227 11.01 -0.59 -4.16
C GLU A 227 10.92 0.10 -5.51
N ARG A 228 11.23 1.40 -5.55
CA ARG A 228 11.11 2.24 -6.75
C ARG A 228 12.48 2.48 -7.37
N HIS A 229 12.54 2.33 -8.69
CA HIS A 229 13.67 2.67 -9.56
C HIS A 229 13.20 3.65 -10.62
N GLY A 230 12.98 4.91 -10.21
CA GLY A 230 12.48 5.98 -11.09
C GLY A 230 10.96 6.09 -11.13
N SER A 231 10.24 4.96 -11.27
CA SER A 231 8.79 4.94 -11.42
C SER A 231 8.04 5.71 -10.31
N LEU A 232 7.14 6.59 -10.75
CA LEU A 232 6.23 7.37 -9.89
C LEU A 232 4.83 6.77 -9.81
N GLY A 233 4.53 5.77 -10.67
CA GLY A 233 3.26 5.09 -10.72
C GLY A 233 2.95 4.19 -9.51
N PHE A 234 1.83 3.49 -9.58
CA PHE A 234 1.36 2.57 -8.52
C PHE A 234 1.43 1.11 -8.93
N GLY A 235 1.96 0.83 -10.12
CA GLY A 235 2.09 -0.52 -10.62
C GLY A 235 0.81 -1.04 -11.25
N ILE A 236 0.11 -0.24 -12.07
CA ILE A 236 -1.17 -0.59 -12.70
C ILE A 236 -1.08 -1.96 -13.40
N GLY A 237 0.03 -2.24 -14.09
CA GLY A 237 0.24 -3.52 -14.74
C GLY A 237 0.33 -4.71 -13.77
N ASN A 238 0.56 -4.45 -12.48
CA ASN A 238 0.52 -5.44 -11.41
C ASN A 238 -0.87 -5.60 -10.79
N PHE A 239 -1.76 -4.61 -10.94
CA PHE A 239 -3.06 -4.62 -10.26
C PHE A 239 -3.84 -5.89 -10.62
N LYS A 240 -3.92 -6.27 -11.89
CA LYS A 240 -4.59 -7.52 -12.30
C LYS A 240 -4.04 -8.75 -11.55
N ALA A 241 -2.73 -8.93 -11.52
CA ALA A 241 -2.10 -10.08 -10.85
C ALA A 241 -2.27 -10.04 -9.32
N LEU A 242 -2.25 -8.84 -8.73
CA LEU A 242 -2.57 -8.62 -7.32
C LEU A 242 -4.02 -9.02 -7.03
N PHE A 243 -4.98 -8.56 -7.83
CA PHE A 243 -6.39 -8.90 -7.64
C PHE A 243 -6.64 -10.38 -7.80
N GLU A 244 -6.09 -11.03 -8.81
CA GLU A 244 -6.21 -12.48 -8.95
C GLU A 244 -5.65 -13.22 -7.72
N ALA A 245 -4.55 -12.75 -7.13
CA ALA A 245 -4.00 -13.33 -5.90
C ALA A 245 -4.92 -13.11 -4.69
N ILE A 246 -5.48 -11.91 -4.55
CA ILE A 246 -6.44 -11.55 -3.50
C ILE A 246 -7.74 -12.35 -3.65
N GLU A 247 -8.29 -12.44 -4.86
CA GLU A 247 -9.52 -13.17 -5.18
C GLU A 247 -9.40 -14.66 -4.85
N ARG A 248 -8.23 -15.27 -5.08
CA ARG A 248 -7.97 -16.65 -4.63
C ARG A 248 -8.05 -16.78 -3.12
N GLU A 249 -7.50 -15.82 -2.38
CA GLU A 249 -7.61 -15.79 -0.93
C GLU A 249 -9.06 -15.54 -0.46
N GLN A 250 -9.84 -14.74 -1.19
CA GLN A 250 -11.27 -14.55 -0.94
C GLN A 250 -12.08 -15.82 -1.15
N ALA A 251 -11.81 -16.52 -2.25
CA ALA A 251 -12.42 -17.81 -2.53
C ALA A 251 -12.07 -18.84 -1.45
N ALA A 252 -10.82 -18.85 -0.97
CA ALA A 252 -10.40 -19.69 0.13
C ALA A 252 -11.12 -19.37 1.46
N ARG A 253 -11.53 -18.12 1.67
CA ARG A 253 -12.37 -17.69 2.82
C ARG A 253 -13.87 -17.93 2.62
N GLY A 254 -14.32 -18.27 1.41
CA GLY A 254 -15.74 -18.45 1.09
C GLY A 254 -16.51 -17.16 0.88
N ASN A 255 -15.83 -16.04 0.60
CA ASN A 255 -16.42 -14.70 0.44
C ASN A 255 -16.52 -14.24 -1.03
N PHE A 256 -16.46 -15.17 -1.99
CA PHE A 256 -16.36 -14.91 -3.43
C PHE A 256 -17.69 -15.03 -4.17
#